data_AF-A0AB34GPL8-F1
#
_entry.id   AF-A0AB34GPL8-F1
#
_cell.length_a   1.000
_cell.length_b   1.000
_cell.length_c   1.000
_cell.angle_alpha   90.00
_cell.angle_beta   90.00
_cell.angle_gamma   90.00
#
_symmetry.space_group_name_H-M   'P 1'
#
loop_
_entity.id
_entity.type
_entity.pdbx_description
1 polymer ?
#
loop_
_entity_poly.entity_id
_entity_poly.type
_entity_poly.pdbx_seq_one_letter_code
_entity_poly.pdbx_strand_id
1 'polypeptide(L)'
;MELEAQRKDEERQEEEVTEEPKRVTTQKMARGFSLFEEALLVFEAQDPNVERYTKVAAAVQDAIQCYRVIYDGKKRATTQTSLDHFFKRVDRIESSKEPEPVPSTSGVSEIAACFPSPIADNSSALPSPTSSLSSSQ
;
A
#
# COMPACT_ATOMS: atom_id res chain seq x y z
N MET A 1 -10.81 26.10 -55.16
CA MET A 1 -11.42 25.23 -54.13
C MET A 1 -10.51 24.10 -53.66
N GLU A 2 -9.38 23.81 -54.32
CA GLU A 2 -8.51 22.66 -53.96
C GLU A 2 -7.60 22.91 -52.75
N LEU A 3 -7.22 24.16 -52.47
CA LEU A 3 -6.35 24.54 -51.34
C LEU A 3 -7.05 24.51 -49.97
N GLU A 4 -8.38 24.54 -49.94
CA GLU A 4 -9.18 24.50 -48.70
C GLU A 4 -9.39 23.06 -48.22
N ALA A 5 -9.43 22.10 -49.13
CA ALA A 5 -9.52 20.67 -48.79
C ALA A 5 -8.20 20.16 -48.17
N GLN A 6 -7.06 20.63 -48.67
CA GLN A 6 -5.74 20.23 -48.19
C GLN A 6 -5.46 20.72 -46.76
N ARG A 7 -5.85 21.97 -46.44
CA ARG A 7 -5.71 22.53 -45.09
C ARG A 7 -6.57 21.81 -44.05
N LYS A 8 -7.75 21.33 -44.45
CA LYS A 8 -8.69 20.60 -43.57
C LYS A 8 -8.21 19.16 -43.27
N ASP A 9 -7.38 18.59 -44.13
CA ASP A 9 -6.81 17.25 -43.94
C ASP A 9 -5.51 17.30 -43.11
N GLU A 10 -4.74 18.39 -43.23
CA GLU A 10 -3.59 18.68 -42.36
C GLU A 10 -4.03 19.02 -40.93
N GLU A 11 -5.11 19.78 -40.75
CA GLU A 11 -5.71 20.07 -39.42
C GLU A 11 -6.26 18.80 -38.74
N ARG A 12 -6.70 17.79 -39.53
CA ARG A 12 -7.12 16.48 -39.01
C ARG A 12 -5.94 15.56 -38.65
N GLN A 13 -4.77 15.75 -39.27
CA GLN A 13 -3.58 14.94 -38.99
C GLN A 13 -2.75 15.46 -37.80
N GLU A 14 -2.81 16.75 -37.48
CA GLU A 14 -2.16 17.28 -36.26
C GLU A 14 -2.93 16.97 -34.96
N GLU A 15 -4.21 16.58 -35.04
CA GLU A 15 -5.05 16.23 -33.87
C GLU A 15 -5.10 14.72 -33.57
N GLU A 16 -4.23 13.90 -34.18
CA GLU A 16 -4.04 12.50 -33.79
C GLU A 16 -2.62 12.26 -33.27
N VAL A 17 -2.14 13.16 -32.41
CA VAL A 17 -1.18 12.73 -31.38
C VAL A 17 -1.98 11.87 -30.40
N THR A 18 -2.06 10.57 -30.70
CA THR A 18 -2.48 9.53 -29.76
C THR A 18 -1.48 9.54 -28.60
N GLU A 19 -1.69 10.44 -27.63
CA GLU A 19 -0.95 10.43 -26.37
C GLU A 19 -1.25 9.09 -25.71
N GLU A 20 -0.30 8.15 -25.74
CA GLU A 20 -0.47 6.87 -25.08
C GLU A 20 -0.94 7.11 -23.63
N PRO A 21 -1.97 6.40 -23.14
CA PRO A 21 -2.50 6.62 -21.80
C PRO A 21 -1.37 6.59 -20.79
N LYS A 22 -1.16 7.71 -20.10
CA LYS A 22 0.01 7.93 -19.22
C LYS A 22 0.06 6.85 -18.15
N ARG A 23 0.93 5.84 -18.37
CA ARG A 23 1.05 4.70 -17.45
C ARG A 23 1.77 5.13 -16.19
N VAL A 24 1.10 5.02 -15.04
CA VAL A 24 1.75 5.14 -13.74
C VAL A 24 2.78 4.02 -13.63
N THR A 25 4.04 4.33 -13.33
CA THR A 25 5.12 3.34 -13.12
C THR A 25 5.65 3.45 -11.70
N THR A 26 5.88 2.31 -11.04
CA THR A 26 6.32 2.24 -9.64
C THR A 26 7.61 3.03 -9.45
N GLN A 27 8.56 2.89 -10.38
CA GLN A 27 9.83 3.63 -10.37
C GLN A 27 9.65 5.15 -10.44
N LYS A 28 8.82 5.66 -11.36
CA LYS A 28 8.61 7.11 -11.49
C LYS A 28 7.89 7.69 -10.27
N MET A 29 6.95 6.94 -9.69
CA MET A 29 6.26 7.34 -8.45
C MET A 29 7.22 7.39 -7.27
N ALA A 30 8.06 6.37 -7.09
CA ALA A 30 9.09 6.35 -6.05
C ALA A 30 10.03 7.57 -6.17
N ARG A 31 10.50 7.88 -7.39
CA ARG A 31 11.29 9.07 -7.64
C ARG A 31 10.54 10.36 -7.28
N GLY A 32 9.26 10.46 -7.62
CA GLY A 32 8.41 11.59 -7.24
C GLY A 32 8.33 11.78 -5.73
N PHE A 33 8.12 10.71 -4.97
CA PHE A 33 8.10 10.76 -3.50
C PHE A 33 9.43 11.21 -2.92
N SER A 34 10.55 10.70 -3.43
CA SER A 34 11.88 11.13 -2.97
C SER A 34 12.13 12.62 -3.19
N LEU A 35 11.64 13.21 -4.28
CA LEU A 35 11.78 14.66 -4.51
C LEU A 35 11.00 15.49 -3.48
N PHE A 36 9.82 15.02 -3.04
CA PHE A 36 9.10 15.69 -1.95
C PHE A 36 9.87 15.59 -0.63
N GLU A 37 10.42 14.42 -0.31
CA GLU A 37 11.22 14.22 0.90
C GLU A 37 12.48 15.10 0.90
N GLU A 38 13.17 15.18 -0.23
CA GLU A 38 14.34 16.06 -0.39
C GLU A 38 13.96 17.54 -0.20
N ALA A 39 12.86 18.01 -0.80
CA ALA A 39 12.38 19.37 -0.61
C ALA A 39 12.02 19.66 0.86
N LEU A 40 11.37 18.72 1.55
CA LEU A 40 11.04 18.86 2.97
C LEU A 40 12.28 18.94 3.87
N LEU A 41 13.33 18.16 3.57
CA LEU A 41 14.61 18.23 4.28
C LEU A 41 15.29 19.60 4.11
N VAL A 42 15.21 20.19 2.91
CA VAL A 42 15.72 21.55 2.67
C VAL A 42 14.94 22.55 3.51
N PHE A 43 13.62 22.46 3.58
CA PHE A 43 12.82 23.37 4.40
C PHE A 43 13.10 23.19 5.89
N GLU A 44 13.22 21.97 6.39
CA GLU A 44 13.59 21.70 7.78
C GLU A 44 14.95 22.29 8.15
N ALA A 45 15.94 22.20 7.26
CA ALA A 45 17.28 22.74 7.51
C ALA A 45 17.35 24.28 7.49
N GLN A 46 16.49 24.94 6.72
CA GLN A 46 16.51 26.40 6.54
C GLN A 46 15.50 27.13 7.43
N ASP A 47 14.47 26.43 7.93
CA ASP A 47 13.41 27.02 8.73
C ASP A 47 13.72 26.90 10.24
N PRO A 48 14.05 28.01 10.93
CA PRO A 48 14.25 27.96 12.39
C PRO A 48 12.95 27.68 13.16
N ASN A 49 11.78 27.77 12.53
CA ASN A 49 10.49 27.48 13.14
C ASN A 49 10.07 26.02 12.87
N VAL A 50 10.17 25.20 13.90
CA VAL A 50 9.84 23.77 13.85
C VAL A 50 8.37 23.50 13.51
N GLU A 51 7.45 24.26 14.10
CA GLU A 51 6.01 24.07 13.89
C GLU A 51 5.60 24.36 12.44
N ARG A 52 6.20 25.39 11.84
CA ARG A 52 5.91 25.80 10.47
C ARG A 52 6.31 24.72 9.48
N TYR A 53 7.55 24.22 9.54
CA TYR A 53 7.97 23.15 8.61
C TYR A 53 7.17 21.86 8.88
N THR A 54 6.89 21.51 10.14
CA THR A 54 6.13 20.30 10.49
C THR A 54 4.73 20.35 9.87
N LYS A 55 4.07 21.52 9.92
CA LYS A 55 2.76 21.73 9.29
C LYS A 55 2.82 21.56 7.77
N VAL A 56 3.86 22.07 7.12
CA VAL A 56 4.07 21.89 5.67
C VAL A 56 4.31 20.43 5.33
N ALA A 57 5.17 19.74 6.08
CA ALA A 57 5.45 18.32 5.88
C ALA A 57 4.17 17.47 5.98
N ALA A 58 3.36 17.69 7.01
CA ALA A 58 2.08 17.00 7.17
C ALA A 58 1.12 17.27 5.99
N ALA A 59 1.00 18.52 5.54
CA ALA A 59 0.14 18.88 4.42
C ALA A 59 0.61 18.24 3.09
N VAL A 60 1.92 18.18 2.85
CA VAL A 60 2.48 17.50 1.67
C VAL A 60 2.18 16.00 1.73
N GLN A 61 2.39 15.34 2.88
CA GLN A 61 2.12 13.90 3.01
C GLN A 61 0.64 13.58 2.79
N ASP A 62 -0.26 14.40 3.32
CA ASP A 62 -1.71 14.27 3.10
C ASP A 62 -2.07 14.43 1.62
N ALA A 63 -1.55 15.47 0.96
CA ALA A 63 -1.81 15.73 -0.46
C ALA A 63 -1.33 14.61 -1.39
N ILE A 64 -0.23 13.93 -1.05
CA ILE A 64 0.31 12.82 -1.87
C ILE A 64 -0.23 11.44 -1.47
N GLN A 65 -1.08 11.36 -0.44
CA GLN A 65 -1.56 10.09 0.09
C GLN A 65 -2.32 9.26 -0.96
N CYS A 66 -3.10 9.91 -1.84
CA CYS A 66 -3.82 9.25 -2.93
C CYS A 66 -2.87 8.52 -3.89
N TYR A 67 -1.70 9.09 -4.15
CA TYR A 67 -0.67 8.49 -4.99
C TYR A 67 0.05 7.32 -4.31
N ARG A 68 0.22 7.37 -2.98
CA ARG A 68 0.78 6.24 -2.21
C ARG A 68 -0.11 5.00 -2.32
N VAL A 69 -1.43 5.18 -2.25
CA VAL A 69 -2.40 4.08 -2.45
C VAL A 69 -2.24 3.43 -3.84
N ILE A 70 -2.11 4.23 -4.90
CA ILE A 70 -1.89 3.73 -6.27
C ILE A 70 -0.56 2.98 -6.36
N TYR A 71 0.51 3.56 -5.82
CA TYR A 71 1.84 2.95 -5.79
C TYR A 71 1.83 1.57 -5.11
N ASP A 72 1.23 1.49 -3.92
CA ASP A 72 1.15 0.24 -3.17
C ASP A 72 0.27 -0.80 -3.84
N GLY A 73 -0.85 -0.40 -4.44
CA GLY A 73 -1.67 -1.29 -5.25
C GLY A 73 -0.86 -1.91 -6.40
N LYS A 74 -0.07 -1.10 -7.09
CA LYS A 74 0.76 -1.55 -8.23
C LYS A 74 1.93 -2.43 -7.80
N LYS A 75 2.56 -2.11 -6.67
CA LYS A 75 3.63 -2.91 -6.05
C LYS A 75 3.09 -4.30 -5.67
N ARG A 76 1.93 -4.35 -5.00
CA ARG A 76 1.28 -5.61 -4.61
C ARG A 76 0.88 -6.46 -5.80
N ALA A 77 0.30 -5.88 -6.84
CA ALA A 77 -0.06 -6.59 -8.07
C ALA A 77 1.18 -7.24 -8.73
N THR A 78 2.30 -6.51 -8.78
CA THR A 78 3.56 -7.03 -9.33
C THR A 78 4.10 -8.20 -8.51
N THR A 79 4.11 -8.09 -7.18
CA THR A 79 4.52 -9.19 -6.28
C THR A 79 3.60 -10.40 -6.43
N GLN A 80 2.29 -10.20 -6.51
CA GLN A 80 1.31 -11.27 -6.67
C GLN A 80 1.52 -12.04 -7.97
N THR A 81 1.68 -11.35 -9.10
CA THR A 81 1.99 -12.00 -10.40
C THR A 81 3.30 -12.78 -10.35
N SER A 82 4.32 -12.27 -9.66
CA SER A 82 5.58 -12.98 -9.50
C SER A 82 5.45 -14.28 -8.69
N LEU A 83 4.65 -14.27 -7.63
CA LEU A 83 4.40 -15.46 -6.80
C LEU A 83 3.53 -16.50 -7.53
N ASP A 84 2.47 -16.05 -8.20
CA ASP A 84 1.60 -16.92 -9.00
C ASP A 84 2.40 -17.69 -10.07
N HIS A 85 3.27 -16.98 -10.79
CA HIS A 85 4.19 -17.59 -11.75
C HIS A 85 5.15 -18.61 -11.10
N PHE A 86 5.57 -18.39 -9.86
CA PHE A 86 6.42 -19.33 -9.14
C PHE A 86 5.66 -20.62 -8.79
N PHE A 87 4.49 -20.52 -8.16
CA PHE A 87 3.68 -21.69 -7.77
C PHE A 87 3.26 -22.52 -8.98
N LYS A 88 2.84 -21.87 -10.08
CA LYS A 88 2.50 -22.57 -11.33
C LYS A 88 3.66 -23.40 -11.90
N ARG A 89 4.92 -23.02 -11.63
CA ARG A 89 6.08 -23.85 -12.01
C ARG A 89 6.26 -25.05 -11.07
N VAL A 90 6.02 -24.90 -9.78
CA VAL A 90 6.11 -25.99 -8.79
C VAL A 90 5.08 -27.06 -9.10
N ASP A 91 3.81 -26.69 -9.32
CA ASP A 91 2.74 -27.63 -9.62
C ASP A 91 3.01 -28.42 -10.92
N ARG A 92 3.59 -27.76 -11.94
CA ARG A 92 4.00 -28.40 -13.19
C ARG A 92 5.13 -29.42 -12.99
N ILE A 93 6.00 -29.22 -12.00
CA ILE A 93 7.11 -30.13 -11.71
C ILE A 93 6.63 -31.32 -10.87
N GLU A 94 5.74 -31.07 -9.90
CA GLU A 94 5.22 -32.09 -8.98
C GLU A 94 4.17 -33.00 -9.64
N SER A 95 3.41 -32.50 -10.62
CA SER A 95 2.45 -33.27 -11.42
C SER A 95 3.06 -34.40 -12.27
N SER A 96 4.40 -34.57 -12.28
CA SER A 96 5.08 -35.60 -13.08
C SER A 96 5.29 -36.95 -12.38
N LYS A 97 4.89 -37.11 -11.10
CA LYS A 97 4.82 -38.43 -10.45
C LYS A 97 3.63 -38.47 -9.47
N GLU A 98 2.57 -39.16 -9.87
CA GLU A 98 1.45 -39.55 -9.02
C GLU A 98 1.84 -40.79 -8.20
N PRO A 99 1.85 -40.74 -6.86
CA PRO A 99 1.54 -41.90 -6.03
C PRO A 99 0.09 -41.80 -5.54
N GLU A 100 -0.70 -42.83 -5.82
CA GLU A 100 -2.09 -42.94 -5.38
C GLU A 100 -2.24 -42.67 -3.87
N PRO A 101 -3.29 -41.95 -3.44
CA PRO A 101 -3.57 -41.77 -2.02
C PRO A 101 -4.19 -43.04 -1.44
N VAL A 102 -3.40 -43.83 -0.72
CA VAL A 102 -3.95 -44.90 0.12
C VAL A 102 -4.60 -44.30 1.38
N PRO A 103 -5.83 -44.72 1.74
CA PRO A 103 -6.53 -44.18 2.90
C PRO A 103 -5.82 -44.62 4.19
N SER A 104 -5.32 -43.65 4.96
CA SER A 104 -4.78 -43.89 6.30
C SER A 104 -5.93 -43.99 7.31
N THR A 105 -6.13 -45.19 7.86
CA THR A 105 -7.03 -45.41 8.99
C THR A 105 -6.29 -45.01 10.27
N SER A 106 -6.59 -43.85 10.85
CA SER A 106 -6.19 -43.56 12.22
C SER A 106 -7.37 -43.85 13.14
N GLY A 107 -7.24 -44.93 13.91
CA GLY A 107 -8.26 -45.44 14.81
C GLY A 107 -8.61 -44.49 15.95
N VAL A 108 -9.83 -44.71 16.43
CA VAL A 108 -10.44 -44.20 17.66
C VAL A 108 -9.50 -44.30 18.87
N SER A 109 -9.48 -43.25 19.70
CA SER A 109 -9.37 -43.41 21.16
C SER A 109 -9.94 -42.18 21.87
N GLU A 110 -11.21 -42.29 22.23
CA GLU A 110 -11.89 -41.48 23.25
C GLU A 110 -11.48 -42.03 24.62
N ILE A 111 -10.81 -41.24 25.47
CA ILE A 111 -10.89 -41.35 26.94
C ILE A 111 -10.44 -40.04 27.63
N ALA A 112 -11.44 -39.39 28.23
CA ALA A 112 -11.50 -38.82 29.57
C ALA A 112 -10.26 -38.16 30.24
N ALA A 113 -10.51 -36.89 30.65
CA ALA A 113 -10.34 -36.36 32.01
C ALA A 113 -9.30 -35.24 32.25
N CYS A 114 -9.84 -34.18 32.89
CA CYS A 114 -9.21 -33.19 33.78
C CYS A 114 -8.39 -32.06 33.17
N PHE A 115 -9.07 -30.94 32.89
CA PHE A 115 -8.54 -29.61 33.19
C PHE A 115 -9.54 -28.84 34.07
N PRO A 116 -9.13 -28.37 35.26
CA PRO A 116 -9.99 -27.53 36.09
C PRO A 116 -10.02 -26.09 35.55
N SER A 117 -11.22 -25.53 35.45
CA SER A 117 -11.45 -24.10 35.27
C SER A 117 -10.97 -23.31 36.49
N PRO A 118 -10.46 -22.08 36.32
CA PRO A 118 -10.59 -21.05 37.33
C PRO A 118 -11.82 -20.18 37.05
N ILE A 119 -12.69 -20.15 38.05
CA ILE A 119 -13.89 -19.33 38.18
C ILE A 119 -13.51 -17.90 38.62
N ALA A 120 -14.24 -16.96 38.01
CA ALA A 120 -14.74 -15.64 38.45
C ALA A 120 -13.95 -14.77 39.45
N ASP A 121 -13.79 -13.49 39.14
CA ASP A 121 -14.64 -12.36 39.60
C ASP A 121 -13.90 -11.04 39.28
N ASN A 122 -14.42 -10.18 38.40
CA ASN A 122 -15.45 -9.17 38.65
C ASN A 122 -15.03 -8.14 39.72
N SER A 123 -14.75 -6.90 39.30
CA SER A 123 -15.35 -5.70 39.91
C SER A 123 -14.97 -4.42 39.17
N SER A 124 -16.01 -3.85 38.56
CA SER A 124 -16.37 -2.44 38.38
C SER A 124 -15.54 -1.32 39.04
N ALA A 125 -15.53 -0.19 38.32
CA ALA A 125 -15.70 1.21 38.76
C ALA A 125 -14.48 2.17 38.62
N LEU A 126 -14.59 3.07 37.63
CA LEU A 126 -14.55 4.57 37.65
C LEU A 126 -13.66 5.31 38.70
N PRO A 127 -13.40 6.63 38.55
CA PRO A 127 -13.20 7.51 37.39
C PRO A 127 -11.87 8.32 37.49
N SER A 128 -11.62 9.22 36.53
CA SER A 128 -10.52 10.22 36.53
C SER A 128 -10.52 11.15 37.75
N PRO A 129 -9.39 11.83 38.00
CA PRO A 129 -9.48 13.26 38.30
C PRO A 129 -8.50 14.14 37.50
N THR A 130 -9.02 15.31 37.19
CA THR A 130 -8.40 16.57 36.77
C THR A 130 -7.31 17.07 37.72
N SER A 131 -6.28 17.76 37.22
CA SER A 131 -5.91 19.12 37.69
C SER A 131 -4.73 19.74 36.94
N SER A 132 -4.98 20.98 36.52
CA SER A 132 -4.08 22.05 36.10
C SER A 132 -3.23 22.62 37.24
N LEU A 133 -2.05 23.20 36.94
CA LEU A 133 -1.44 24.44 37.49
C LEU A 133 -0.05 24.61 36.83
N SER A 134 0.23 25.60 35.96
CA SER A 134 0.57 27.01 36.24
C SER A 134 1.68 27.23 37.28
N SER A 135 2.87 27.64 36.83
CA SER A 135 3.58 28.82 37.36
C SER A 135 4.80 29.18 36.52
N SER A 136 4.78 30.43 36.06
CA SER A 136 5.91 31.16 35.52
C SER A 136 6.99 31.39 36.57
N GLN A 137 8.24 31.44 36.12
CA GLN A 137 9.28 32.31 36.69
C GLN A 137 10.13 32.84 35.54
#